data_AF-W8YZQ4-F1
#
_entry.id   AF-W8YZQ4-F1
#
_cell.length_a   1.000
_cell.length_b   1.000
_cell.length_c   1.000
_cell.angle_alpha   90.00
_cell.angle_beta   90.00
_cell.angle_gamma   90.00
#
_symmetry.space_group_name_H-M   'P 1'
#
loop_
_entity.id
_entity.type
_entity.pdbx_description
1 polymer ?
#
loop_
_entity_poly.entity_id
_entity_poly.type
_entity_poly.pdbx_seq_one_letter_code
_entity_poly.pdbx_strand_id
1 'polypeptide(L)'
;MLSPDNLQVAVSHHAEEDGQSRIYVLPLAGGQPVLVTPMAPSYLHGWSPDGRMLAYCAERDDAYDIYTIPVLGGVETRLTDTPGLDDGPEYSPDGRHIWFNSTRSGLMQIWRMDADGGRQTRMTDEESNNWFPHVSPDGRSVAYIAYRKGDVAPADHPPNKQVELRLMPTAGGPSRVLAELFGGQGTMNVNSWSPDSRQLAFVSYRPR
;
A
#
# COMPACT_ATOMS: atom_id res chain seq x y z
N MET A 1 -10.02 -4.79 1.24
CA MET A 1 -9.29 -5.15 2.47
C MET A 1 -10.28 -5.60 3.53
N LEU A 2 -9.98 -6.67 4.26
CA LEU A 2 -10.84 -7.14 5.37
C LEU A 2 -10.58 -6.29 6.63
N SER A 3 -11.61 -6.09 7.44
CA SER A 3 -11.45 -5.55 8.79
C SER A 3 -10.70 -6.54 9.70
N PRO A 4 -10.00 -6.08 10.76
CA PRO A 4 -9.28 -6.98 11.66
C PRO A 4 -10.14 -8.05 12.35
N ASP A 5 -11.43 -7.78 12.54
CA ASP A 5 -12.41 -8.71 13.11
C ASP A 5 -13.08 -9.63 12.07
N ASN A 6 -12.71 -9.51 10.78
CA ASN A 6 -13.28 -10.24 9.65
C ASN A 6 -14.81 -10.08 9.47
N LEU A 7 -15.39 -8.99 9.93
CA LEU A 7 -16.83 -8.72 9.77
C LEU A 7 -17.15 -7.80 8.60
N GLN A 8 -16.19 -7.02 8.13
CA GLN A 8 -16.36 -6.01 7.10
C GLN A 8 -15.28 -6.10 6.02
N VAL A 9 -15.56 -5.50 4.88
CA VAL A 9 -14.61 -5.28 3.80
C VAL A 9 -14.64 -3.81 3.42
N ALA A 10 -13.47 -3.22 3.26
CA ALA A 10 -13.28 -1.90 2.68
C ALA A 10 -12.80 -2.04 1.23
N VAL A 11 -13.31 -1.20 0.33
CA VAL A 11 -13.03 -1.24 -1.11
C VAL A 11 -12.80 0.16 -1.67
N SER A 12 -11.94 0.26 -2.67
CA SER A 12 -11.87 1.44 -3.55
C SER A 12 -12.73 1.19 -4.78
N HIS A 13 -13.64 2.11 -5.06
CA HIS A 13 -14.60 2.01 -6.16
C HIS A 13 -14.61 3.32 -6.96
N HIS A 14 -14.54 3.21 -8.27
CA HIS A 14 -14.67 4.35 -9.19
C HIS A 14 -16.16 4.67 -9.32
N ALA A 15 -16.58 5.78 -8.73
CA ALA A 15 -17.98 6.17 -8.67
C ALA A 15 -18.52 6.47 -10.07
N GLU A 16 -19.77 6.12 -10.36
CA GLU A 16 -20.35 6.29 -11.69
C GLU A 16 -20.51 7.76 -12.08
N GLU A 17 -20.66 8.66 -11.10
CA GLU A 17 -20.96 10.07 -11.32
C GLU A 17 -19.79 10.85 -11.94
N ASP A 18 -18.55 10.54 -11.54
CA ASP A 18 -17.35 11.26 -11.98
C ASP A 18 -16.17 10.35 -12.35
N GLY A 19 -16.33 9.03 -12.24
CA GLY A 19 -15.29 8.05 -12.51
C GLY A 19 -14.15 8.06 -11.49
N GLN A 20 -14.23 8.81 -10.38
CA GLN A 20 -13.14 8.92 -9.42
C GLN A 20 -13.24 7.87 -8.31
N SER A 21 -12.09 7.33 -7.91
CA SER A 21 -12.00 6.34 -6.84
C SER A 21 -12.38 6.95 -5.48
N ARG A 22 -13.29 6.30 -4.76
CA ARG A 22 -13.63 6.57 -3.36
C ARG A 22 -13.61 5.29 -2.55
N ILE A 23 -13.42 5.43 -1.24
CA ILE A 23 -13.39 4.31 -0.31
C ILE A 23 -14.77 4.10 0.30
N TYR A 24 -15.21 2.85 0.29
CA TYR A 24 -16.45 2.38 0.90
C TYR A 24 -16.16 1.23 1.86
N VAL A 25 -17.00 1.10 2.88
CA VAL A 25 -17.01 -0.05 3.82
C VAL A 25 -18.36 -0.74 3.74
N LEU A 26 -18.37 -2.07 3.75
CA LEU A 26 -19.57 -2.89 3.75
C LEU A 26 -19.39 -4.18 4.56
N PRO A 27 -20.48 -4.82 5.04
CA PRO A 27 -20.39 -6.12 5.68
C PRO A 27 -19.78 -7.18 4.76
N LEU A 28 -18.95 -8.06 5.33
CA LEU A 28 -18.34 -9.17 4.57
C LEU A 28 -19.40 -10.14 4.02
N ALA A 29 -20.52 -10.30 4.74
CA ALA A 29 -21.66 -11.11 4.30
C ALA A 29 -22.44 -10.49 3.11
N GLY A 30 -22.03 -9.31 2.63
CA GLY A 30 -22.75 -8.52 1.64
C GLY A 30 -23.72 -7.53 2.29
N GLY A 31 -24.00 -6.44 1.59
CA GLY A 31 -24.88 -5.39 2.07
C GLY A 31 -24.63 -4.05 1.37
N GLN A 32 -25.33 -3.02 1.85
CA GLN A 32 -25.19 -1.65 1.36
C GLN A 32 -23.78 -1.11 1.68
N PRO A 33 -23.00 -0.65 0.70
CA PRO A 33 -21.76 0.07 0.95
C PRO A 33 -22.02 1.44 1.58
N VAL A 34 -21.20 1.79 2.56
CA VAL A 34 -21.18 3.11 3.21
C VAL A 34 -19.95 3.86 2.71
N LEU A 35 -20.16 5.07 2.19
CA LEU A 35 -19.07 5.94 1.75
C LEU A 35 -18.26 6.44 2.95
N VAL A 36 -16.92 6.32 2.86
CA VAL A 36 -16.00 6.79 3.91
C VAL A 36 -15.26 8.06 3.48
N THR A 37 -14.76 8.11 2.24
CA THR A 37 -14.00 9.27 1.73
C THR A 37 -14.86 10.10 0.77
N PRO A 38 -15.41 11.26 1.18
CA PRO A 38 -16.17 12.11 0.27
C PRO A 38 -15.27 12.76 -0.80
N MET A 39 -14.00 13.00 -0.48
CA MET A 39 -12.99 13.53 -1.38
C MET A 39 -12.37 12.42 -2.24
N ALA A 40 -12.05 12.76 -3.49
CA ALA A 40 -11.58 11.84 -4.50
C ALA A 40 -10.45 12.48 -5.35
N PRO A 41 -9.57 11.66 -5.96
CA PRO A 41 -9.50 10.20 -5.84
C PRO A 41 -8.88 9.73 -4.50
N SER A 42 -9.30 8.56 -4.03
CA SER A 42 -8.82 7.90 -2.81
C SER A 42 -8.67 6.39 -3.02
N TYR A 43 -7.48 5.85 -2.76
CA TYR A 43 -7.09 4.46 -3.01
C TYR A 43 -6.68 3.76 -1.70
N LEU A 44 -7.53 2.85 -1.24
CA LEU A 44 -7.37 2.14 0.03
C LEU A 44 -6.19 1.17 -0.01
N HIS A 45 -5.32 1.24 1.00
CA HIS A 45 -4.21 0.31 1.18
C HIS A 45 -4.06 -0.27 2.58
N GLY A 46 -4.66 0.33 3.62
CA GLY A 46 -4.50 -0.15 5.00
C GLY A 46 -5.74 0.04 5.88
N TRP A 47 -5.92 -0.89 6.81
CA TRP A 47 -6.85 -0.80 7.94
C TRP A 47 -6.03 -0.94 9.22
N SER A 48 -6.17 -0.02 10.17
CA SER A 48 -5.42 -0.09 11.43
C SER A 48 -5.76 -1.38 12.19
N PRO A 49 -4.79 -2.00 12.89
CA PRO A 49 -5.03 -3.25 13.62
C PRO A 49 -6.11 -3.15 14.71
N ASP A 50 -6.34 -1.95 15.26
CA ASP A 50 -7.41 -1.68 16.23
C ASP A 50 -8.78 -1.47 15.60
N GLY A 51 -8.86 -1.50 14.26
CA GLY A 51 -10.10 -1.41 13.51
C GLY A 51 -10.64 0.02 13.33
N ARG A 52 -9.92 1.06 13.75
CA ARG A 52 -10.47 2.43 13.85
C ARG A 52 -10.17 3.36 12.68
N MET A 53 -9.07 3.14 11.98
CA MET A 53 -8.57 4.04 10.94
C MET A 53 -8.34 3.28 9.63
N LEU A 54 -8.55 3.97 8.50
CA LEU A 54 -8.07 3.54 7.19
C LEU A 54 -6.85 4.37 6.81
N ALA A 55 -5.90 3.76 6.12
CA ALA A 55 -4.78 4.43 5.45
C ALA A 55 -4.91 4.26 3.94
N TYR A 56 -4.67 5.34 3.21
CA TYR A 56 -4.90 5.39 1.77
C TYR A 56 -4.00 6.40 1.10
N CYS A 57 -3.77 6.16 -0.20
CA CYS A 57 -3.17 7.13 -1.09
C CYS A 57 -4.27 8.00 -1.68
N ALA A 58 -4.08 9.31 -1.71
CA ALA A 58 -5.08 10.24 -2.23
C ALA A 58 -4.41 11.39 -2.97
N GLU A 59 -5.04 11.82 -4.05
CA GLU A 59 -4.63 13.03 -4.76
C GLU A 59 -5.43 14.22 -4.22
N ARG A 60 -4.72 15.22 -3.72
CA ARG A 60 -5.28 16.52 -3.33
C ARG A 60 -4.33 17.59 -3.87
N ASP A 61 -4.89 18.62 -4.50
CA ASP A 61 -4.10 19.74 -5.04
C ASP A 61 -2.93 19.28 -5.95
N ASP A 62 -3.21 18.34 -6.87
CA ASP A 62 -2.27 17.75 -7.84
C ASP A 62 -1.07 17.00 -7.21
N ALA A 63 -1.19 16.58 -5.94
CA ALA A 63 -0.18 15.79 -5.23
C ALA A 63 -0.78 14.52 -4.64
N TYR A 64 -0.09 13.40 -4.82
CA TYR A 64 -0.43 12.12 -4.23
C TYR A 64 0.32 11.91 -2.92
N ASP A 65 -0.44 11.85 -1.84
CA ASP A 65 0.07 11.74 -0.47
C ASP A 65 -0.61 10.60 0.30
N ILE A 66 -0.01 10.27 1.44
CA ILE A 66 -0.59 9.33 2.39
C ILE A 66 -1.56 10.06 3.30
N TYR A 67 -2.78 9.56 3.37
CA TYR A 67 -3.84 10.04 4.24
C TYR A 67 -4.33 8.95 5.18
N THR A 68 -4.92 9.37 6.29
CA THR A 68 -5.73 8.53 7.16
C THR A 68 -7.09 9.14 7.44
N ILE A 69 -8.09 8.29 7.69
CA ILE A 69 -9.46 8.72 8.02
C ILE A 69 -10.07 7.71 9.00
N PRO A 70 -10.95 8.13 9.94
CA PRO A 70 -11.72 7.17 10.73
C PRO A 70 -12.54 6.25 9.82
N VAL A 71 -12.66 4.98 10.18
CA VAL A 71 -13.42 3.96 9.43
C VAL A 71 -14.89 4.35 9.25
N LEU A 72 -15.44 5.11 10.21
CA LEU A 72 -16.81 5.62 10.17
C LEU A 72 -16.97 6.88 9.30
N GLY A 73 -15.91 7.31 8.62
CA GLY A 73 -15.84 8.59 7.92
C GLY A 73 -15.50 9.76 8.85
N GLY A 74 -15.38 10.95 8.28
CA GLY A 74 -15.06 12.18 9.01
C GLY A 74 -14.00 13.00 8.31
N VAL A 75 -13.13 13.63 9.10
CA VAL A 75 -12.04 14.48 8.60
C VAL A 75 -10.82 13.61 8.28
N GLU A 76 -10.29 13.74 7.07
CA GLU A 76 -9.03 13.11 6.68
C GLU A 76 -7.82 13.85 7.27
N THR A 77 -6.76 13.11 7.59
CA THR A 77 -5.48 13.64 8.06
C THR A 77 -4.42 13.33 7.02
N ARG A 78 -3.79 14.37 6.46
CA ARG A 78 -2.62 14.26 5.57
C ARG A 78 -1.37 13.93 6.39
N LEU A 79 -0.67 12.85 6.05
CA LEU A 79 0.52 12.38 6.76
C LEU A 79 1.84 12.69 6.02
N THR A 80 1.78 12.96 4.73
CA THR A 80 2.93 13.35 3.90
C THR A 80 2.63 14.61 3.09
N ASP A 81 3.66 15.40 2.79
CA ASP A 81 3.57 16.63 2.00
C ASP A 81 4.82 16.85 1.12
N THR A 82 5.57 15.79 0.85
CA THR A 82 6.83 15.89 0.11
C THR A 82 6.60 15.88 -1.40
N PRO A 83 7.36 16.66 -2.18
CA PRO A 83 7.26 16.63 -3.64
C PRO A 83 7.50 15.22 -4.20
N GLY A 84 6.60 14.77 -5.07
CA GLY A 84 6.67 13.46 -5.71
C GLY A 84 5.37 12.69 -5.55
N LEU A 85 5.49 11.35 -5.61
CA LEU A 85 4.40 10.42 -5.39
C LEU A 85 4.68 9.62 -4.12
N ASP A 86 3.75 9.68 -3.17
CA ASP A 86 3.69 8.76 -2.02
C ASP A 86 2.46 7.84 -2.18
N ASP A 87 2.66 6.53 -2.08
CA ASP A 87 1.62 5.53 -2.35
C ASP A 87 1.79 4.25 -1.50
N GLY A 88 0.82 3.34 -1.59
CA GLY A 88 0.86 2.01 -0.99
C GLY A 88 0.93 1.96 0.54
N PRO A 89 0.21 2.80 1.31
CA PRO A 89 0.37 2.83 2.76
C PRO A 89 -0.24 1.62 3.48
N GLU A 90 0.53 0.98 4.35
CA GLU A 90 0.09 -0.17 5.16
C GLU A 90 0.52 -0.02 6.62
N TYR A 91 -0.39 -0.32 7.55
CA TYR A 91 -0.06 -0.35 8.98
C TYR A 91 0.82 -1.56 9.33
N SER A 92 1.79 -1.36 10.22
CA SER A 92 2.44 -2.48 10.91
C SER A 92 1.43 -3.24 11.80
N PRO A 93 1.65 -4.55 12.07
CA PRO A 93 0.73 -5.34 12.89
C PRO A 93 0.52 -4.82 14.31
N ASP A 94 1.50 -4.09 14.86
CA ASP A 94 1.42 -3.44 16.17
C ASP A 94 0.73 -2.06 16.15
N GLY A 95 0.34 -1.58 14.97
CA GLY A 95 -0.30 -0.29 14.74
C GLY A 95 0.58 0.93 14.94
N ARG A 96 1.89 0.76 15.21
CA ARG A 96 2.79 1.87 15.55
C ARG A 96 3.34 2.61 14.35
N HIS A 97 3.40 1.95 13.20
CA HIS A 97 4.01 2.51 12.00
C HIS A 97 3.09 2.35 10.80
N ILE A 98 3.32 3.22 9.81
CA ILE A 98 2.81 3.06 8.44
C ILE A 98 4.02 2.90 7.51
N TRP A 99 3.99 1.86 6.69
CA TRP A 99 4.91 1.61 5.60
C TRP A 99 4.30 2.11 4.31
N PHE A 100 5.10 2.71 3.43
CA PHE A 100 4.63 3.26 2.17
C PHE A 100 5.79 3.30 1.17
N ASN A 101 5.51 3.62 -0.09
CA ASN A 101 6.55 3.87 -1.08
C ASN A 101 6.53 5.33 -1.54
N SER A 102 7.71 5.90 -1.78
CA SER A 102 7.88 7.30 -2.17
C SER A 102 8.96 7.50 -3.24
N THR A 103 8.71 8.40 -4.20
CA THR A 103 9.71 8.85 -5.19
C THR A 103 10.59 9.99 -4.70
N ARG A 104 10.44 10.46 -3.44
CA ARG A 104 11.14 11.65 -2.93
C ARG A 104 12.68 11.55 -2.95
N SER A 105 13.22 10.34 -3.15
CA SER A 105 14.65 10.05 -3.32
C SER A 105 15.08 9.77 -4.77
N GLY A 106 14.25 10.10 -5.76
CA GLY A 106 14.52 9.92 -7.19
C GLY A 106 13.96 8.63 -7.77
N LEU A 107 14.30 7.47 -7.18
CA LEU A 107 13.61 6.20 -7.46
C LEU A 107 12.46 5.99 -6.47
N MET A 108 11.49 5.13 -6.83
CA MET A 108 10.47 4.69 -5.87
C MET A 108 11.13 3.78 -4.84
N GLN A 109 11.05 4.16 -3.57
CA GLN A 109 11.68 3.42 -2.47
C GLN A 109 10.67 3.18 -1.37
N ILE A 110 10.93 2.21 -0.50
CA ILE A 110 10.10 1.93 0.66
C ILE A 110 10.51 2.85 1.81
N TRP A 111 9.53 3.40 2.48
CA TRP A 111 9.64 4.27 3.64
C TRP A 111 8.77 3.74 4.77
N ARG A 112 9.10 4.18 5.98
CA ARG A 112 8.32 3.92 7.19
C ARG A 112 8.20 5.20 7.99
N MET A 113 7.02 5.45 8.54
CA MET A 113 6.76 6.54 9.47
C MET A 113 6.04 6.03 10.71
N ASP A 114 5.98 6.84 11.76
CA ASP A 114 5.03 6.63 12.85
C ASP A 114 3.60 6.70 12.32
N ALA A 115 2.66 6.04 12.99
CA ALA A 115 1.24 6.04 12.58
C ALA A 115 0.59 7.45 12.55
N ASP A 116 1.19 8.44 13.22
CA ASP A 116 0.77 9.85 13.20
C ASP A 116 1.45 10.69 12.10
N GLY A 117 2.27 10.08 11.24
CA GLY A 117 3.01 10.74 10.16
C GLY A 117 4.43 11.19 10.54
N GLY A 118 4.81 11.11 11.82
CA GLY A 118 6.13 11.47 12.32
C GLY A 118 7.25 10.53 11.89
N ARG A 119 8.51 10.95 12.10
CA ARG A 119 9.74 10.12 11.98
C ARG A 119 9.84 9.29 10.68
N GLN A 120 9.58 9.92 9.55
CA GLN A 120 9.67 9.27 8.24
C GLN A 120 11.13 8.87 7.92
N THR A 121 11.34 7.58 7.63
CA THR A 121 12.65 6.96 7.42
C THR A 121 12.65 6.17 6.12
N ARG A 122 13.66 6.37 5.27
CA ARG A 122 13.88 5.57 4.06
C ARG A 122 14.37 4.18 4.45
N MET A 123 13.67 3.14 4.02
CA MET A 123 13.93 1.75 4.41
C MET A 123 14.67 0.97 3.32
N THR A 124 14.49 1.33 2.05
CA THR A 124 15.31 0.80 0.95
C THR A 124 16.13 1.89 0.29
N ASP A 125 17.35 1.56 -0.10
CA ASP A 125 18.19 2.37 -0.98
C ASP A 125 18.80 1.47 -2.05
N GLU A 126 17.98 1.16 -3.07
CA GLU A 126 18.29 0.15 -4.08
C GLU A 126 18.18 0.72 -5.50
N GLU A 127 18.91 0.13 -6.45
CA GLU A 127 18.84 0.46 -7.87
C GLU A 127 17.60 -0.18 -8.56
N SER A 128 16.42 0.01 -7.95
CA SER A 128 15.13 -0.48 -8.39
C SER A 128 13.99 0.44 -7.92
N ASN A 129 12.85 0.39 -8.61
CA ASN A 129 11.61 1.01 -8.13
C ASN A 129 10.84 -0.01 -7.28
N ASN A 130 10.74 0.25 -5.98
CA ASN A 130 10.22 -0.66 -4.97
C ASN A 130 8.81 -0.26 -4.55
N TRP A 131 7.83 -1.12 -4.83
CA TRP A 131 6.39 -0.85 -4.72
C TRP A 131 5.68 -1.84 -3.81
N PHE A 132 4.57 -1.38 -3.21
CA PHE A 132 3.63 -2.18 -2.43
C PHE A 132 4.29 -2.92 -1.24
N PRO A 133 4.81 -2.19 -0.25
CA PRO A 133 5.39 -2.80 0.94
C PRO A 133 4.31 -3.48 1.80
N HIS A 134 4.43 -4.79 2.00
CA HIS A 134 3.54 -5.58 2.83
C HIS A 134 4.28 -6.17 4.02
N VAL A 135 3.90 -5.77 5.24
CA VAL A 135 4.54 -6.21 6.48
C VAL A 135 3.98 -7.58 6.87
N SER A 136 4.86 -8.50 7.25
CA SER A 136 4.45 -9.81 7.76
C SER A 136 3.66 -9.66 9.07
N PRO A 137 2.64 -10.51 9.34
CA PRO A 137 1.86 -10.44 10.58
C PRO A 137 2.67 -10.53 11.88
N ASP A 138 3.83 -11.18 11.87
CA ASP A 138 4.77 -11.22 12.99
C ASP A 138 5.62 -9.95 13.16
N GLY A 139 5.50 -8.99 12.23
CA GLY A 139 6.19 -7.71 12.24
C GLY A 139 7.69 -7.77 11.92
N ARG A 140 8.19 -8.89 11.39
CA ARG A 140 9.65 -9.09 11.20
C ARG A 140 10.15 -8.83 9.78
N SER A 141 9.29 -8.94 8.78
CA SER A 141 9.69 -8.84 7.37
C SER A 141 8.75 -7.94 6.58
N VAL A 142 9.27 -7.37 5.49
CA VAL A 142 8.51 -6.60 4.51
C VAL A 142 8.75 -7.20 3.14
N ALA A 143 7.67 -7.61 2.48
CA ALA A 143 7.66 -8.07 1.10
C ALA A 143 7.28 -6.92 0.18
N TYR A 144 7.84 -6.88 -1.03
CA TYR A 144 7.57 -5.82 -1.99
C TYR A 144 7.93 -6.24 -3.41
N ILE A 145 7.37 -5.53 -4.40
CA ILE A 145 7.72 -5.68 -5.81
C ILE A 145 8.87 -4.72 -6.14
N ALA A 146 9.89 -5.21 -6.84
CA ALA A 146 10.96 -4.39 -7.39
C ALA A 146 10.96 -4.45 -8.93
N TYR A 147 10.82 -3.29 -9.57
CA TYR A 147 11.11 -3.10 -10.99
C TYR A 147 12.55 -2.65 -11.13
N ARG A 148 13.32 -3.23 -12.06
CA ARG A 148 14.73 -2.84 -12.24
C ARG A 148 14.80 -1.39 -12.75
N LYS A 149 15.81 -0.65 -12.29
CA LYS A 149 16.03 0.73 -12.74
C LYS A 149 16.14 0.79 -14.27
N GLY A 150 15.37 1.69 -14.86
CA GLY A 150 15.32 1.88 -16.32
C GLY A 150 14.21 1.11 -17.04
N ASP A 151 13.59 0.09 -16.40
CA ASP A 151 12.50 -0.67 -17.01
C ASP A 151 11.16 0.10 -17.02
N VAL A 152 10.98 0.98 -16.03
CA VAL A 152 9.81 1.84 -15.81
C VAL A 152 10.23 3.16 -15.16
N ALA A 153 9.44 4.23 -15.35
CA ALA A 153 9.66 5.48 -14.64
C ALA A 153 9.40 5.29 -13.12
N PRO A 154 10.03 6.08 -12.24
CA PRO A 154 9.88 5.91 -10.80
C PRO A 154 8.45 5.91 -10.29
N ALA A 155 7.61 6.80 -10.81
CA ALA A 155 6.20 6.92 -10.41
C ALA A 155 5.27 5.90 -11.08
N ASP A 156 5.79 5.04 -11.97
CA ASP A 156 4.99 4.07 -12.70
C ASP A 156 5.12 2.66 -12.11
N HIS A 157 3.99 1.94 -12.07
CA HIS A 157 3.93 0.55 -11.64
C HIS A 157 3.09 -0.31 -12.60
N PRO A 158 3.41 -0.38 -13.91
CA PRO A 158 2.57 -1.01 -14.93
C PRO A 158 2.51 -2.55 -14.81
N PRO A 159 1.46 -3.21 -15.36
CA PRO A 159 1.45 -4.66 -15.50
C PRO A 159 2.41 -5.13 -16.60
N ASN A 160 2.58 -6.46 -16.71
CA ASN A 160 3.30 -7.13 -17.81
C ASN A 160 4.78 -6.74 -17.93
N LYS A 161 5.46 -6.63 -16.79
CA LYS A 161 6.90 -6.40 -16.69
C LYS A 161 7.59 -7.59 -16.05
N GLN A 162 8.89 -7.72 -16.32
CA GLN A 162 9.74 -8.58 -15.51
C GLN A 162 9.99 -7.86 -14.18
N VAL A 163 9.60 -8.48 -13.07
CA VAL A 163 9.75 -7.92 -11.73
C VAL A 163 10.32 -8.96 -10.77
N GLU A 164 10.81 -8.48 -9.65
CA GLU A 164 11.27 -9.31 -8.54
C GLU A 164 10.34 -9.13 -7.35
N LEU A 165 9.91 -10.23 -6.75
CA LEU A 165 9.37 -10.20 -5.39
C LEU A 165 10.55 -10.26 -4.43
N ARG A 166 10.72 -9.23 -3.61
CA ARG A 166 11.81 -9.12 -2.62
C ARG A 166 11.28 -9.15 -1.20
N LEU A 167 12.18 -9.46 -0.26
CA LEU A 167 11.93 -9.50 1.17
C LEU A 167 13.08 -8.83 1.93
N MET A 168 12.77 -7.98 2.90
CA MET A 168 13.75 -7.35 3.79
C MET A 168 13.31 -7.41 5.27
N PRO A 169 14.24 -7.28 6.25
CA PRO A 169 13.87 -7.13 7.66
C PRO A 169 13.19 -5.78 7.94
N THR A 170 12.19 -5.75 8.84
CA THR A 170 11.52 -4.50 9.26
C THR A 170 12.44 -3.55 10.03
N ALA A 171 13.55 -4.05 10.59
CA ALA A 171 14.60 -3.26 11.22
C ALA A 171 15.48 -2.51 10.20
N GLY A 172 15.32 -2.76 8.90
CA GLY A 172 16.24 -2.33 7.85
C GLY A 172 17.35 -3.37 7.61
N GLY A 173 18.10 -3.19 6.53
CA GLY A 173 19.15 -4.10 6.09
C GLY A 173 18.94 -4.59 4.64
N PRO A 174 19.81 -5.49 4.17
CA PRO A 174 19.75 -5.96 2.79
C PRO A 174 18.47 -6.75 2.53
N SER A 175 17.89 -6.55 1.34
CA SER A 175 16.83 -7.39 0.83
C SER A 175 17.37 -8.65 0.16
N ARG A 176 16.48 -9.62 -0.09
CA ARG A 176 16.75 -10.79 -0.92
C ARG A 176 15.60 -11.02 -1.89
N VAL A 177 15.92 -11.55 -3.07
CA VAL A 177 14.91 -11.99 -4.04
C VAL A 177 14.25 -13.28 -3.55
N LEU A 178 12.92 -13.30 -3.50
CA LEU A 178 12.09 -14.47 -3.25
C LEU A 178 11.74 -15.19 -4.55
N ALA A 179 11.37 -14.42 -5.58
CA ALA A 179 10.98 -14.92 -6.88
C ALA A 179 11.23 -13.86 -7.97
N GLU A 180 11.62 -14.31 -9.16
CA GLU A 180 11.54 -13.52 -10.39
C GLU A 180 10.27 -13.92 -11.13
N LEU A 181 9.48 -12.95 -11.58
CA LEU A 181 8.20 -13.24 -12.23
C LEU A 181 7.85 -12.20 -13.29
N PHE A 182 7.04 -12.63 -14.25
CA PHE A 182 6.35 -11.71 -15.15
C PHE A 182 5.06 -11.26 -14.49
N GLY A 183 4.87 -9.96 -14.29
CA GLY A 183 3.83 -9.39 -13.42
C GLY A 183 3.90 -7.86 -13.34
N GLY A 184 3.75 -7.31 -12.14
CA GLY A 184 3.76 -5.87 -11.87
C GLY A 184 2.47 -5.42 -11.21
N GLN A 185 1.76 -4.45 -11.80
CA GLN A 185 0.40 -4.11 -11.37
C GLN A 185 -0.46 -5.38 -11.32
N GLY A 186 -1.13 -5.62 -10.20
CA GLY A 186 -2.02 -6.76 -9.91
C GLY A 186 -1.31 -7.99 -9.31
N THR A 187 0.02 -8.00 -9.21
CA THR A 187 0.75 -9.11 -8.56
C THR A 187 0.52 -9.16 -7.06
N MET A 188 0.57 -8.01 -6.38
CA MET A 188 0.32 -7.85 -4.94
C MET A 188 0.06 -6.38 -4.56
N ASN A 189 -1.04 -5.78 -5.04
CA ASN A 189 -1.36 -4.39 -4.63
C ASN A 189 -1.91 -4.29 -3.20
N VAL A 190 -2.31 -5.42 -2.62
CA VAL A 190 -2.91 -5.52 -1.29
C VAL A 190 -2.16 -6.59 -0.48
N ASN A 191 -2.14 -6.44 0.85
CA ASN A 191 -1.46 -7.38 1.72
C ASN A 191 -1.88 -8.82 1.42
N SER A 192 -0.87 -9.66 1.20
CA SER A 192 -1.02 -11.03 0.72
C SER A 192 -0.30 -12.05 1.61
N TRP A 193 0.03 -11.69 2.85
CA TRP A 193 0.65 -12.60 3.81
C TRP A 193 -0.36 -13.60 4.39
N SER A 194 0.10 -14.83 4.62
CA SER A 194 -0.61 -15.77 5.48
C SER A 194 -0.56 -15.31 6.94
N PRO A 195 -1.59 -15.59 7.76
CA PRO A 195 -1.63 -15.18 9.18
C PRO A 195 -0.45 -15.70 10.01
N ASP A 196 0.16 -16.81 9.62
CA ASP A 196 1.32 -17.40 10.28
C ASP A 196 2.68 -16.83 9.81
N SER A 197 2.67 -15.83 8.91
CA SER A 197 3.85 -15.16 8.33
C SER A 197 4.78 -16.07 7.52
N ARG A 198 4.31 -17.25 7.07
CA ARG A 198 5.15 -18.22 6.36
C ARG A 198 4.98 -18.20 4.85
N GLN A 199 3.88 -17.64 4.35
CA GLN A 199 3.52 -17.69 2.93
C GLN A 199 3.08 -16.31 2.45
N LEU A 200 3.31 -16.08 1.16
CA LEU A 200 2.84 -14.92 0.41
C LEU A 200 2.04 -15.42 -0.78
N ALA A 201 0.80 -14.97 -0.91
CA ALA A 201 0.06 -15.08 -2.15
C ALA A 201 0.55 -14.01 -3.14
N PHE A 202 0.63 -14.35 -4.42
CA PHE A 202 0.94 -13.40 -5.48
C PHE A 202 0.41 -13.92 -6.82
N VAL A 203 0.24 -13.03 -7.79
CA VAL A 203 -0.17 -13.38 -9.15
C VAL A 203 0.98 -13.13 -10.13
N SER A 204 1.36 -14.17 -10.88
CA SER A 204 2.25 -14.04 -12.03
C SER A 204 1.45 -14.22 -13.32
N TYR A 205 1.79 -13.43 -14.34
CA TYR A 205 1.16 -13.41 -15.63
C TYR A 205 1.90 -14.29 -16.63
N ARG A 206 1.19 -14.67 -17.68
CA ARG A 206 1.78 -15.30 -18.86
C ARG A 206 1.25 -14.56 -20.09
N PRO A 207 2.12 -14.00 -20.93
CA PRO A 207 1.69 -13.53 -22.24
C PRO A 207 1.08 -14.70 -22.99
N ARG A 208 0.00 -14.44 -23.73
CA ARG A 208 -0.52 -15.39 -24.72
C ARG A 208 0.26 -15.27 -26.02
#